data_AF-A0AA38IYB5-F1
#
_entry.id   AF-A0AA38IYB5-F1
#
_cell.length_a   1.000
_cell.length_b   1.000
_cell.length_c   1.000
_cell.angle_alpha   90.00
_cell.angle_beta   90.00
_cell.angle_gamma   90.00
#
_symmetry.space_group_name_H-M   'P 1'
#
loop_
_entity.id
_entity.type
_entity.pdbx_description
1 polymer ?
#
loop_
_entity_poly.entity_id
_entity_poly.type
_entity_poly.pdbx_seq_one_letter_code
_entity_poly.pdbx_strand_id
1 'polypeptide(L)'
;MGTVESHIQVINSTDKDIVNTIVDRCVNYDWVGNNRPDRNFQGFRISARGGSVSQRASLNKPASNCPFNMTLVFSDGSVDKFRIHQKYVIGCCAEFSHSEKSHNITYDKSGNTLVIKVTNTQQQLQNQKAEEKNREGEVTMRMKQYEAAMRIFDEALGLANQNSTINNIKTNKSKTSNEFGKECLQKAWDLEANAAEDKSQEAQRKFENASEYQENISLVSLKIAGNRLFNDANDLEQEAFKLFESGNDLAQDKYKETLLKYKEAMKKFEQGAKIDQGSFDDSIKIAGEHISDVNKVIDNIDQAELSKNIGKVNVDDEKKEKNEVENVVNTNLFQQVDGVYN
;
A
#
# COMPACT_ATOMS: atom_id res chain seq x y z
N MET A 1 -43.27 42.19 45.77
CA MET A 1 -42.61 42.20 44.43
C MET A 1 -42.97 40.91 43.71
N GLY A 2 -43.35 40.96 42.43
CA GLY A 2 -43.72 39.76 41.69
C GLY A 2 -42.51 38.96 41.23
N THR A 3 -42.61 37.64 41.24
CA THR A 3 -41.58 36.70 40.76
C THR A 3 -42.12 35.90 39.58
N VAL A 4 -41.23 35.48 38.69
CA VAL A 4 -41.56 34.58 37.59
C VAL A 4 -40.65 33.37 37.66
N GLU A 5 -41.25 32.20 37.85
CA GLU A 5 -40.49 30.96 37.85
C GLU A 5 -40.05 30.61 36.43
N SER A 6 -38.74 30.40 36.26
CA SER A 6 -38.14 29.98 35.01
C SER A 6 -36.96 29.04 35.27
N HIS A 7 -36.50 28.34 34.25
CA HIS A 7 -35.40 27.36 34.35
C HIS A 7 -34.37 27.57 33.25
N ILE A 8 -33.13 27.19 33.50
CA ILE A 8 -32.07 27.04 32.50
C ILE A 8 -31.79 25.56 32.35
N GLN A 9 -31.86 25.05 31.12
CA GLN A 9 -31.47 23.69 30.78
C GLN A 9 -30.35 23.74 29.74
N VAL A 10 -29.26 23.02 29.99
CA VAL A 10 -28.20 22.78 29.01
C VAL A 10 -28.23 21.32 28.60
N ILE A 11 -28.29 21.06 27.30
CA ILE A 11 -28.27 19.73 26.68
C ILE A 11 -26.98 19.59 25.87
N ASN A 12 -26.14 18.64 26.26
CA ASN A 12 -24.89 18.34 25.57
C ASN A 12 -25.10 17.20 24.58
N SER A 13 -25.20 17.51 23.29
CA SER A 13 -25.31 16.54 22.20
C SER A 13 -23.99 16.37 21.43
N THR A 14 -22.87 16.79 22.00
CA THR A 14 -21.53 16.58 21.44
C THR A 14 -21.01 15.18 21.79
N ASP A 15 -19.84 14.82 21.28
CA ASP A 15 -19.11 13.60 21.65
C ASP A 15 -18.14 13.82 22.82
N LYS A 16 -18.12 15.03 23.40
CA LYS A 16 -17.24 15.42 24.51
C LYS A 16 -18.07 15.76 25.74
N ASP A 17 -17.58 15.42 26.92
CA ASP A 17 -18.25 15.83 28.16
C ASP A 17 -18.03 17.33 28.37
N ILE A 18 -19.05 18.03 28.86
CA ILE A 18 -18.83 19.34 29.49
C ILE A 18 -18.37 19.03 30.91
N VAL A 19 -17.12 19.36 31.21
CA VAL A 19 -16.48 19.07 32.51
C VAL A 19 -16.65 20.20 33.51
N ASN A 20 -17.04 21.39 33.06
CA ASN A 20 -17.29 22.53 33.91
C ASN A 20 -18.24 23.55 33.24
N THR A 21 -19.12 24.16 34.04
CA THR A 21 -19.93 25.32 33.65
C THR A 21 -19.53 26.51 34.50
N ILE A 22 -19.32 27.67 33.88
CA ILE A 22 -19.01 28.91 34.58
C ILE A 22 -20.02 29.96 34.14
N VAL A 23 -20.68 30.60 35.10
CA VAL A 23 -21.70 31.61 34.81
C VAL A 23 -21.32 32.93 35.48
N ASP A 24 -21.33 34.01 34.71
CA ASP A 24 -20.96 35.34 35.19
C ASP A 24 -21.87 36.44 34.62
N ARG A 25 -21.61 37.68 35.07
CA ARG A 25 -22.34 38.91 34.68
C ARG A 25 -23.84 38.92 34.99
N CYS A 26 -24.28 38.13 35.96
CA CYS A 26 -25.64 38.19 36.50
C CYS A 26 -25.81 39.41 37.42
N VAL A 27 -26.80 40.27 37.19
CA VAL A 27 -27.15 41.39 38.08
C VAL A 27 -28.13 40.96 39.17
N ASN A 28 -27.90 41.32 40.45
CA ASN A 28 -28.79 40.94 41.56
C ASN A 28 -30.26 41.32 41.37
N TYR A 29 -30.51 42.46 40.72
CA TYR A 29 -31.86 42.98 40.47
C TYR A 29 -32.68 42.07 39.55
N ASP A 30 -32.05 41.25 38.72
CA ASP A 30 -32.73 40.51 37.67
C ASP A 30 -33.32 39.17 38.14
N TRP A 31 -32.80 38.61 39.23
CA TRP A 31 -33.15 37.28 39.75
C TRP A 31 -33.54 37.28 41.22
N VAL A 32 -34.27 36.25 41.62
CA VAL A 32 -34.75 36.08 43.00
C VAL A 32 -33.74 35.28 43.84
N GLY A 33 -33.11 35.95 44.81
CA GLY A 33 -32.33 35.31 45.87
C GLY A 33 -31.22 34.40 45.36
N ASN A 34 -31.22 33.14 45.81
CA ASN A 34 -30.20 32.15 45.44
C ASN A 34 -30.46 31.46 44.09
N ASN A 35 -31.56 31.79 43.40
CA ASN A 35 -31.86 31.25 42.06
C ASN A 35 -31.14 32.02 40.94
N ARG A 36 -30.01 32.66 41.26
CA ARG A 36 -29.17 33.36 40.29
C ARG A 36 -28.31 32.34 39.53
N PRO A 37 -28.21 32.43 38.20
CA PRO A 37 -27.44 31.48 37.39
C PRO A 37 -25.97 31.31 37.81
N ASP A 38 -25.32 32.38 38.26
CA ASP A 38 -23.93 32.37 38.77
C ASP A 38 -23.78 31.70 40.15
N ARG A 39 -24.89 31.32 40.79
CA ARG A 39 -24.90 30.62 42.08
C ARG A 39 -25.36 29.17 41.96
N ASN A 40 -26.30 28.90 41.06
CA ASN A 40 -26.95 27.60 40.98
C ASN A 40 -26.72 26.85 39.67
N PHE A 41 -26.01 27.44 38.70
CA PHE A 41 -25.56 26.77 37.48
C PHE A 41 -24.01 26.79 37.35
N GLN A 42 -23.30 26.77 38.48
CA GLN A 42 -21.84 26.81 38.54
C GLN A 42 -21.26 25.41 38.79
N GLY A 43 -20.21 25.03 38.06
CA GLY A 43 -19.45 23.81 38.35
C GLY A 43 -20.06 22.51 37.83
N PHE A 44 -21.04 22.56 36.92
CA PHE A 44 -21.72 21.35 36.47
C PHE A 44 -20.89 20.54 35.48
N ARG A 45 -21.04 19.23 35.59
CA ARG A 45 -20.61 18.25 34.57
C ARG A 45 -21.83 17.76 33.81
N ILE A 46 -21.74 17.74 32.49
CA ILE A 46 -22.82 17.30 31.60
C ILE A 46 -22.25 16.31 30.60
N SER A 47 -22.63 15.04 30.74
CA SER A 47 -22.14 13.95 29.89
C SER A 47 -22.41 14.20 28.41
N ALA A 48 -21.53 13.70 27.56
CA ALA A 48 -21.68 13.68 26.11
C ALA A 48 -22.94 12.91 25.66
N ARG A 49 -23.27 13.03 24.37
CA ARG A 49 -24.28 12.20 23.68
C ARG A 49 -25.68 12.25 24.29
N GLY A 50 -26.11 13.43 24.74
CA GLY A 50 -27.48 13.69 25.19
C GLY A 50 -27.61 13.93 26.69
N GLY A 51 -26.51 14.03 27.44
CA GLY A 51 -26.56 14.47 28.83
C GLY A 51 -27.20 15.85 28.97
N SER A 52 -27.89 16.09 30.08
CA SER A 52 -28.50 17.39 30.34
C SER A 52 -28.53 17.74 31.82
N VAL A 53 -28.52 19.04 32.11
CA VAL A 53 -28.71 19.60 33.45
C VAL A 53 -29.73 20.72 33.36
N SER A 54 -30.69 20.76 34.29
CA SER A 54 -31.68 21.81 34.42
C SER A 54 -31.67 22.38 35.83
N GLN A 55 -31.70 23.71 35.96
CA GLN A 55 -31.76 24.39 37.25
C GLN A 55 -32.76 25.54 37.21
N ARG A 56 -33.36 25.82 38.36
CA ARG A 56 -34.34 26.90 38.53
C ARG A 56 -33.64 28.26 38.50
N ALA A 57 -34.05 29.16 37.62
CA ALA A 57 -33.53 30.53 37.51
C ALA A 57 -34.68 31.56 37.63
N SER A 58 -35.24 31.72 38.83
CA SER A 58 -36.42 32.59 39.01
C SER A 58 -36.08 34.07 38.81
N LEU A 59 -36.90 34.75 38.01
CA LEU A 59 -36.70 36.14 37.60
C LEU A 59 -37.54 37.09 38.47
N ASN A 60 -37.01 38.31 38.68
CA ASN A 60 -37.81 39.41 39.21
C ASN A 60 -38.70 39.96 38.09
N LYS A 61 -40.03 40.01 38.31
CA LYS A 61 -41.01 40.46 37.30
C LYS A 61 -40.68 41.83 36.66
N PRO A 62 -40.13 42.83 37.39
CA PRO A 62 -39.80 44.14 36.81
C PRO A 62 -38.51 44.15 35.97
N ALA A 63 -37.64 43.15 36.09
CA ALA A 63 -36.35 43.10 35.39
C ALA A 63 -36.55 43.05 33.87
N SER A 64 -35.80 43.84 33.09
CA SER A 64 -36.08 44.04 31.67
C SER A 64 -35.58 42.93 30.75
N ASN A 65 -34.33 42.45 30.96
CA ASN A 65 -33.61 41.57 30.03
C ASN A 65 -32.94 40.34 30.69
N CYS A 66 -32.46 40.43 31.94
CA CYS A 66 -31.82 39.33 32.67
C CYS A 66 -30.66 38.63 31.90
N PRO A 67 -29.60 39.36 31.48
CA PRO A 67 -28.44 38.80 30.78
C PRO A 67 -27.51 37.99 31.70
N PHE A 68 -27.02 36.87 31.22
CA PHE A 68 -25.88 36.18 31.82
C PHE A 68 -24.91 35.70 30.73
N ASN A 69 -23.65 35.54 31.10
CA ASN A 69 -22.69 34.81 30.29
C ASN A 69 -22.55 33.39 30.81
N MET A 70 -22.36 32.45 29.91
CA MET A 70 -22.03 31.07 30.23
C MET A 70 -20.79 30.65 29.46
N THR A 71 -19.85 30.04 30.18
CA THR A 71 -18.67 29.38 29.62
C THR A 71 -18.80 27.89 29.87
N LEU A 72 -18.68 27.10 28.81
CA LEU A 72 -18.67 25.64 28.84
C LEU A 72 -17.26 25.17 28.53
N VAL A 73 -16.69 24.36 29.43
CA VAL A 73 -15.37 23.75 29.24
C VAL A 73 -15.57 22.26 28.97
N PHE A 74 -15.00 21.77 27.87
CA PHE A 74 -15.14 20.39 27.43
C PHE A 74 -13.95 19.53 27.86
N SER A 75 -14.13 18.21 27.83
CA SER A 75 -13.11 17.23 28.25
C SER A 75 -11.86 17.22 27.36
N ASP A 76 -11.96 17.71 26.12
CA ASP A 76 -10.83 17.89 25.21
C ASP A 76 -10.15 19.27 25.35
N GLY A 77 -10.58 20.08 26.33
CA GLY A 77 -10.06 21.41 26.59
C GLY A 77 -10.64 22.50 25.70
N SER A 78 -11.53 22.17 24.75
CA SER A 78 -12.25 23.17 23.98
C SER A 78 -13.20 23.97 24.88
N VAL A 79 -13.51 25.20 24.47
CA VAL A 79 -14.30 26.14 25.25
C VAL A 79 -15.33 26.81 24.36
N ASP A 80 -16.55 26.92 24.87
CA ASP A 80 -17.55 27.82 24.32
C ASP A 80 -17.91 28.90 25.32
N LYS A 81 -18.02 30.13 24.84
CA LYS A 81 -18.45 31.26 25.66
C LYS A 81 -19.53 32.05 24.95
N PHE A 82 -20.69 32.17 25.59
CA PHE A 82 -21.82 32.88 25.02
C PHE A 82 -22.56 33.70 26.08
N ARG A 83 -23.33 34.67 25.60
CA ARG A 83 -24.24 35.49 26.40
C ARG A 83 -25.65 35.33 25.87
N ILE A 84 -26.62 35.23 26.79
CA ILE A 84 -28.04 35.11 26.47
C ILE A 84 -28.90 35.74 27.56
N HIS A 85 -30.13 36.11 27.21
CA HIS A 85 -31.12 36.68 28.12
C HIS A 85 -32.11 35.62 28.59
N GLN A 86 -32.16 35.34 29.89
CA GLN A 86 -33.10 34.36 30.45
C GLN A 86 -34.56 34.77 30.21
N LYS A 87 -34.83 36.06 30.13
CA LYS A 87 -36.19 36.58 29.95
C LYS A 87 -36.81 36.25 28.58
N TYR A 88 -36.01 35.73 27.65
CA TYR A 88 -36.48 35.15 26.39
C TYR A 88 -37.68 34.20 26.58
N VAL A 89 -37.64 33.36 27.61
CA VAL A 89 -38.65 32.31 27.83
C VAL A 89 -40.00 32.86 28.29
N ILE A 90 -40.04 34.13 28.71
CA ILE A 90 -41.26 34.82 29.17
C ILE A 90 -41.62 36.03 28.29
N GLY A 91 -41.14 36.06 27.04
CA GLY A 91 -41.60 36.99 26.01
C GLY A 91 -40.67 38.16 25.69
N CYS A 92 -39.41 38.14 26.13
CA CYS A 92 -38.40 39.11 25.71
C CYS A 92 -37.56 38.59 24.51
N CYS A 93 -36.62 39.41 24.03
CA CYS A 93 -35.62 38.99 23.05
C CYS A 93 -34.47 38.21 23.73
N ALA A 94 -33.84 37.29 23.00
CA ALA A 94 -32.76 36.46 23.53
C ALA A 94 -31.40 37.17 23.61
N GLU A 95 -31.16 38.17 22.74
CA GLU A 95 -29.85 38.85 22.56
C GLU A 95 -28.66 37.90 22.67
N PHE A 96 -28.67 36.84 21.85
CA PHE A 96 -27.63 35.82 21.86
C PHE A 96 -26.35 36.32 21.19
N SER A 97 -25.22 36.14 21.85
CA SER A 97 -23.89 36.33 21.26
C SER A 97 -22.94 35.22 21.69
N HIS A 98 -22.13 34.72 20.76
CA HIS A 98 -21.24 33.58 20.96
C HIS A 98 -19.81 34.02 20.64
N SER A 99 -19.04 34.31 21.69
CA SER A 99 -17.73 34.97 21.60
C SER A 99 -16.56 34.01 21.43
N GLU A 100 -16.66 32.78 21.96
CA GLU A 100 -15.69 31.70 21.73
C GLU A 100 -16.45 30.50 21.19
N LYS A 101 -16.10 30.04 19.98
CA LYS A 101 -16.91 29.12 19.17
C LYS A 101 -16.16 27.83 18.87
N SER A 102 -16.30 26.85 19.74
CA SER A 102 -15.82 25.48 19.51
C SER A 102 -16.92 24.58 18.97
N HIS A 103 -18.18 24.83 19.35
CA HIS A 103 -19.34 24.03 18.94
C HIS A 103 -20.45 24.88 18.34
N ASN A 104 -21.51 24.23 17.87
CA ASN A 104 -22.77 24.90 17.55
C ASN A 104 -23.60 25.03 18.84
N ILE A 105 -23.99 26.26 19.17
CA ILE A 105 -24.91 26.52 20.28
C ILE A 105 -26.21 27.07 19.70
N THR A 106 -27.29 26.36 19.97
CA THR A 106 -28.65 26.81 19.68
C THR A 106 -29.41 26.97 20.99
N TYR A 107 -30.47 27.76 20.96
CA TYR A 107 -31.33 27.99 22.10
C TYR A 107 -32.79 28.01 21.68
N ASP A 108 -33.65 27.55 22.58
CA ASP A 108 -35.10 27.54 22.39
C ASP A 108 -35.82 27.73 23.72
N LYS A 109 -37.13 27.94 23.67
CA LYS A 109 -38.01 27.98 24.83
C LYS A 109 -38.87 26.72 24.91
N SER A 110 -38.96 26.14 26.11
CA SER A 110 -39.89 25.04 26.41
C SER A 110 -40.64 25.37 27.69
N GLY A 111 -41.88 25.86 27.55
CA GLY A 111 -42.59 26.51 28.65
C GLY A 111 -41.78 27.70 29.20
N ASN A 112 -41.52 27.71 30.50
CA ASN A 112 -40.68 28.72 31.15
C ASN A 112 -39.19 28.31 31.24
N THR A 113 -38.73 27.39 30.39
CA THR A 113 -37.35 26.88 30.39
C THR A 113 -36.58 27.40 29.19
N LEU A 114 -35.38 27.92 29.45
CA LEU A 114 -34.41 28.29 28.42
C LEU A 114 -33.61 27.03 28.13
N VAL A 115 -33.83 26.45 26.96
CA VAL A 115 -33.13 25.23 26.54
C VAL A 115 -31.96 25.64 25.66
N ILE A 116 -30.75 25.38 26.13
CA ILE A 116 -29.50 25.61 25.41
C ILE A 116 -29.01 24.25 24.93
N LYS A 117 -28.87 24.07 23.62
CA LYS A 117 -28.40 22.82 23.02
C LYS A 117 -27.04 23.04 22.40
N VAL A 118 -26.10 22.16 22.73
CA VAL A 118 -24.73 22.18 22.22
C VAL A 118 -24.51 20.97 21.33
N THR A 119 -24.09 21.19 20.08
CA THR A 119 -23.87 20.14 19.08
C THR A 119 -22.53 20.31 18.38
N ASN A 120 -21.99 19.20 17.88
CA ASN A 120 -20.79 19.23 17.05
C ASN A 120 -21.01 20.06 15.78
N THR A 121 -19.94 20.70 15.33
CA THR A 121 -19.86 21.33 14.01
C THR A 121 -19.84 20.26 12.92
N GLN A 122 -20.14 20.66 11.68
CA GLN A 122 -20.08 19.75 10.54
C GLN A 122 -18.68 19.16 10.35
N GLN A 123 -17.64 19.96 10.60
CA GLN A 123 -16.24 19.51 10.54
C GLN A 123 -15.94 18.47 11.62
N GLN A 124 -16.34 18.70 12.87
CA GLN A 124 -16.18 17.70 13.94
C GLN A 124 -16.91 16.39 13.60
N LEU A 125 -18.13 16.46 13.07
CA LEU A 125 -18.89 15.27 12.63
C LEU A 125 -18.20 14.53 11.47
N GLN A 126 -17.64 15.24 10.50
CA GLN A 126 -16.86 14.62 9.42
C GLN A 126 -15.62 13.90 9.95
N ASN A 127 -14.88 14.53 10.88
CA ASN A 127 -13.70 13.92 11.48
C ASN A 127 -14.04 12.67 12.30
N GLN A 128 -15.17 12.68 13.03
CA GLN A 128 -15.65 11.49 13.73
C GLN A 128 -15.97 10.33 12.79
N LYS A 129 -16.61 10.61 11.65
CA LYS A 129 -16.85 9.60 10.61
C LYS A 129 -15.55 9.08 10.03
N ALA A 130 -14.55 9.95 9.84
CA ALA A 130 -13.22 9.53 9.40
C ALA A 130 -12.56 8.56 10.40
N GLU A 131 -12.64 8.83 11.70
CA GLU A 131 -12.13 7.94 12.74
C GLU A 131 -12.87 6.60 12.80
N GLU A 132 -14.19 6.60 12.61
CA GLU A 132 -14.99 5.38 12.52
C GLU A 132 -14.59 4.53 11.31
N LYS A 133 -14.46 5.16 10.13
CA LYS A 133 -13.97 4.52 8.91
C LYS A 133 -12.54 4.00 9.09
N ASN A 134 -11.66 4.73 9.77
CA ASN A 134 -10.33 4.24 10.09
C ASN A 134 -10.37 2.93 10.90
N ARG A 135 -11.23 2.85 11.93
CA ARG A 135 -11.43 1.63 12.72
C ARG A 135 -12.01 0.48 11.89
N GLU A 136 -12.97 0.79 11.02
CA GLU A 136 -13.53 -0.18 10.06
C GLU A 136 -12.43 -0.76 9.17
N GLY A 137 -11.59 0.11 8.58
CA GLY A 137 -10.46 -0.29 7.75
C GLY A 137 -9.45 -1.18 8.50
N GLU A 138 -9.15 -0.88 9.77
CA GLU A 138 -8.30 -1.73 10.61
C GLU A 138 -8.90 -3.13 10.85
N VAL A 139 -10.22 -3.21 11.05
CA VAL A 139 -10.92 -4.50 11.20
C VAL A 139 -10.86 -5.29 9.89
N THR A 140 -11.15 -4.65 8.77
CA THR A 140 -11.08 -5.26 7.42
C THR A 140 -9.65 -5.73 7.09
N MET A 141 -8.63 -4.96 7.47
CA MET A 141 -7.23 -5.35 7.35
C MET A 141 -6.92 -6.62 8.16
N ARG A 142 -7.42 -6.73 9.40
CA ARG A 142 -7.23 -7.95 10.23
C ARG A 142 -7.92 -9.19 9.65
N MET A 143 -8.98 -8.99 8.86
CA MET A 143 -9.62 -10.04 8.08
C MET A 143 -8.87 -10.39 6.78
N LYS A 144 -7.68 -9.81 6.56
CA LYS A 144 -6.85 -9.95 5.34
C LYS A 144 -7.55 -9.51 4.05
N GLN A 145 -8.58 -8.66 4.15
CA GLN A 145 -9.28 -8.08 3.01
C GLN A 145 -8.60 -6.76 2.59
N TYR A 146 -7.33 -6.84 2.20
CA TYR A 146 -6.47 -5.66 2.10
C TYR A 146 -6.93 -4.61 1.08
N GLU A 147 -7.42 -5.00 -0.09
CA GLU A 147 -7.95 -4.05 -1.09
C GLU A 147 -9.17 -3.29 -0.57
N ALA A 148 -10.08 -3.98 0.12
CA ALA A 148 -11.24 -3.36 0.75
C ALA A 148 -10.82 -2.42 1.87
N ALA A 149 -9.86 -2.83 2.70
CA ALA A 149 -9.30 -1.98 3.75
C ALA A 149 -8.66 -0.70 3.18
N MET A 150 -7.88 -0.79 2.09
CA MET A 150 -7.30 0.36 1.41
C MET A 150 -8.36 1.36 0.92
N ARG A 151 -9.46 0.86 0.33
CA ARG A 151 -10.59 1.72 -0.10
C ARG A 151 -11.26 2.42 1.08
N ILE A 152 -11.47 1.71 2.19
CA ILE A 152 -12.04 2.29 3.42
C ILE A 152 -11.12 3.38 3.99
N PHE A 153 -9.80 3.19 3.96
CA PHE A 153 -8.85 4.24 4.38
C PHE A 153 -8.87 5.46 3.46
N ASP A 154 -9.08 5.28 2.14
CA ASP A 154 -9.25 6.41 1.21
C ASP A 154 -10.53 7.20 1.47
N GLU A 155 -11.64 6.51 1.75
CA GLU A 155 -12.87 7.15 2.20
C GLU A 155 -12.65 7.93 3.51
N ALA A 156 -11.92 7.33 4.47
CA ALA A 156 -11.59 7.98 5.74
C ALA A 156 -10.75 9.25 5.52
N LEU A 157 -9.74 9.22 4.64
CA LEU A 157 -8.92 10.39 4.30
C LEU A 157 -9.74 11.51 3.66
N GLY A 158 -10.75 11.18 2.85
CA GLY A 158 -11.66 12.16 2.25
C GLY A 158 -12.54 12.91 3.27
N LEU A 159 -12.70 12.35 4.48
CA LEU A 159 -13.51 12.94 5.55
C LEU A 159 -12.67 13.62 6.64
N ALA A 160 -11.42 13.21 6.81
CA ALA A 160 -10.57 13.66 7.90
C ALA A 160 -10.16 15.14 7.73
N ASN A 161 -10.24 15.90 8.82
CA ASN A 161 -9.82 17.30 8.85
C ASN A 161 -8.89 17.65 10.03
N GLN A 162 -8.59 16.67 10.89
CA GLN A 162 -7.58 16.81 11.94
C GLN A 162 -6.29 16.09 11.55
N ASN A 163 -5.14 16.76 11.75
CA ASN A 163 -3.83 16.20 11.41
C ASN A 163 -3.52 14.88 12.13
N SER A 164 -3.92 14.75 13.39
CA SER A 164 -3.78 13.50 14.16
C SER A 164 -4.54 12.34 13.49
N THR A 165 -5.80 12.57 13.11
CA THR A 165 -6.63 11.60 12.40
C THR A 165 -6.04 11.25 11.03
N ILE A 166 -5.62 12.25 10.25
CA ILE A 166 -4.98 12.06 8.93
C ILE A 166 -3.72 11.21 9.05
N ASN A 167 -2.85 11.51 10.02
CA ASN A 167 -1.59 10.78 10.21
C ASN A 167 -1.84 9.32 10.63
N ASN A 168 -2.80 9.09 11.52
CA ASN A 168 -3.20 7.74 11.92
C ASN A 168 -3.72 6.93 10.73
N ILE A 169 -4.61 7.51 9.91
CA ILE A 169 -5.13 6.84 8.71
C ILE A 169 -4.01 6.53 7.71
N LYS A 170 -3.11 7.49 7.43
CA LYS A 170 -1.97 7.26 6.54
C LYS A 170 -1.07 6.13 7.02
N THR A 171 -0.82 6.07 8.34
CA THR A 171 -0.03 5.01 8.96
C THR A 171 -0.69 3.65 8.77
N ASN A 172 -1.99 3.56 9.06
CA ASN A 172 -2.76 2.32 8.90
C ASN A 172 -2.85 1.87 7.43
N LYS A 173 -3.07 2.81 6.51
CA LYS A 173 -3.05 2.55 5.06
C LYS A 173 -1.70 2.03 4.62
N SER A 174 -0.61 2.69 5.00
CA SER A 174 0.77 2.26 4.67
C SER A 174 1.06 0.85 5.19
N LYS A 175 0.67 0.55 6.44
CA LYS A 175 0.82 -0.79 7.02
C LYS A 175 0.03 -1.83 6.22
N THR A 176 -1.20 -1.49 5.82
CA THR A 176 -2.08 -2.36 5.02
C THR A 176 -1.47 -2.66 3.66
N SER A 177 -0.94 -1.65 2.98
CA SER A 177 -0.23 -1.81 1.72
C SER A 177 0.98 -2.76 1.88
N ASN A 178 1.81 -2.57 2.91
CA ASN A 178 2.96 -3.44 3.13
C ASN A 178 2.56 -4.91 3.36
N GLU A 179 1.55 -5.16 4.20
CA GLU A 179 1.03 -6.52 4.42
C GLU A 179 0.40 -7.13 3.16
N PHE A 180 -0.29 -6.33 2.35
CA PHE A 180 -0.80 -6.77 1.05
C PHE A 180 0.33 -7.16 0.10
N GLY A 181 1.38 -6.34 0.02
CA GLY A 181 2.57 -6.62 -0.78
C GLY A 181 3.25 -7.93 -0.38
N LYS A 182 3.40 -8.18 0.93
CA LYS A 182 3.91 -9.46 1.46
C LYS A 182 3.05 -10.66 1.06
N GLU A 183 1.72 -10.53 1.12
CA GLU A 183 0.82 -11.64 0.72
C GLU A 183 0.89 -11.90 -0.78
N CYS A 184 0.92 -10.84 -1.60
CA CYS A 184 1.13 -10.95 -3.04
C CYS A 184 2.46 -11.63 -3.36
N LEU A 185 3.52 -11.26 -2.65
CA LEU A 185 4.85 -11.86 -2.80
C LEU A 185 4.84 -13.36 -2.47
N GLN A 186 4.25 -13.74 -1.33
CA GLN A 186 4.13 -15.15 -0.95
C GLN A 186 3.33 -15.95 -1.99
N LYS A 187 2.19 -15.43 -2.44
CA LYS A 187 1.38 -16.09 -3.49
C LYS A 187 2.16 -16.23 -4.80
N ALA A 188 3.00 -15.25 -5.14
CA ALA A 188 3.83 -15.32 -6.33
C ALA A 188 4.87 -16.46 -6.23
N TRP A 189 5.54 -16.59 -5.07
CA TRP A 189 6.44 -17.70 -4.79
C TRP A 189 5.71 -19.05 -4.81
N ASP A 190 4.53 -19.15 -4.19
CA ASP A 190 3.74 -20.39 -4.16
C ASP A 190 3.29 -20.83 -5.57
N LEU A 191 2.98 -19.87 -6.45
CA LEU A 191 2.61 -20.15 -7.84
C LEU A 191 3.80 -20.64 -8.67
N GLU A 192 4.97 -20.04 -8.47
CA GLU A 192 6.21 -20.41 -9.15
C GLU A 192 6.66 -21.84 -8.79
N ALA A 193 6.55 -22.22 -7.52
CA ALA A 193 6.85 -23.58 -7.05
C ALA A 193 5.95 -24.66 -7.70
N ASN A 194 4.80 -24.29 -8.27
CA ASN A 194 3.82 -25.19 -8.87
C ASN A 194 3.88 -25.28 -10.41
N ALA A 195 4.97 -24.80 -11.02
CA ALA A 195 5.50 -25.10 -12.37
C ALA A 195 4.51 -25.61 -13.46
N ALA A 196 3.46 -24.82 -13.77
CA ALA A 196 2.73 -24.92 -15.03
C ALA A 196 2.84 -23.58 -15.75
N GLU A 197 3.06 -23.59 -17.08
CA GLU A 197 3.34 -22.40 -17.90
C GLU A 197 2.29 -21.28 -17.71
N ASP A 198 1.01 -21.63 -17.57
CA ASP A 198 -0.09 -20.70 -17.29
C ASP A 198 0.03 -19.95 -15.94
N LYS A 199 0.71 -20.53 -14.94
CA LYS A 199 0.88 -19.92 -13.60
C LYS A 199 2.03 -18.93 -13.53
N SER A 200 2.95 -18.96 -14.51
CA SER A 200 4.12 -18.06 -14.56
C SER A 200 3.69 -16.60 -14.78
N GLN A 201 2.72 -16.36 -15.67
CA GLN A 201 2.17 -15.02 -15.91
C GLN A 201 1.40 -14.47 -14.70
N GLU A 202 0.68 -15.34 -13.98
CA GLU A 202 -0.02 -14.94 -12.76
C GLU A 202 0.96 -14.59 -11.64
N ALA A 203 2.03 -15.39 -11.46
CA ALA A 203 3.09 -15.09 -10.50
C ALA A 203 3.76 -13.75 -10.81
N GLN A 204 4.05 -13.46 -12.09
CA GLN A 204 4.62 -12.18 -12.50
C GLN A 204 3.73 -10.98 -12.13
N ARG A 205 2.43 -11.05 -12.44
CA ARG A 205 1.47 -10.00 -12.04
C ARG A 205 1.42 -9.82 -10.52
N LYS A 206 1.58 -10.89 -9.73
CA LYS A 206 1.61 -10.80 -8.27
C LYS A 206 2.89 -10.15 -7.75
N PHE A 207 4.05 -10.42 -8.36
CA PHE A 207 5.28 -9.69 -8.06
C PHE A 207 5.17 -8.19 -8.41
N GLU A 208 4.60 -7.86 -9.58
CA GLU A 208 4.38 -6.46 -9.97
C GLU A 208 3.50 -5.72 -8.97
N ASN A 209 2.37 -6.31 -8.57
CA ASN A 209 1.52 -5.76 -7.51
C ASN A 209 2.29 -5.60 -6.19
N ALA A 210 3.09 -6.59 -5.77
CA ALA A 210 3.87 -6.48 -4.54
C ALA A 210 4.89 -5.32 -4.58
N SER A 211 5.48 -5.05 -5.75
CA SER A 211 6.45 -3.97 -5.93
C SER A 211 5.88 -2.57 -5.72
N GLU A 212 4.56 -2.39 -5.91
CA GLU A 212 3.89 -1.10 -5.67
C GLU A 212 3.73 -0.78 -4.18
N TYR A 213 3.75 -1.79 -3.30
CA TYR A 213 3.28 -1.65 -1.91
C TYR A 213 4.31 -2.00 -0.84
N GLN A 214 5.49 -2.52 -1.19
CA GLN A 214 6.45 -3.06 -0.23
C GLN A 214 7.75 -2.24 -0.17
N GLU A 215 8.37 -2.11 1.02
CA GLU A 215 9.73 -1.55 1.18
C GLU A 215 10.82 -2.50 0.63
N ASN A 216 10.49 -3.78 0.40
CA ASN A 216 11.38 -4.80 -0.18
C ASN A 216 11.39 -4.77 -1.73
N ILE A 217 11.31 -3.57 -2.32
CA ILE A 217 11.40 -3.35 -3.78
C ILE A 217 12.63 -4.05 -4.39
N SER A 218 13.73 -4.12 -3.64
CA SER A 218 14.98 -4.77 -4.08
C SER A 218 14.81 -6.28 -4.34
N LEU A 219 14.15 -7.03 -3.44
CA LEU A 219 13.92 -8.47 -3.61
C LEU A 219 13.01 -8.76 -4.81
N VAL A 220 11.90 -8.03 -4.91
CA VAL A 220 10.94 -8.19 -5.99
C VAL A 220 11.54 -7.82 -7.34
N SER A 221 12.28 -6.71 -7.41
CA SER A 221 12.96 -6.28 -8.65
C SER A 221 14.05 -7.26 -9.10
N LEU A 222 14.82 -7.84 -8.17
CA LEU A 222 15.80 -8.88 -8.49
C LEU A 222 15.12 -10.14 -9.05
N LYS A 223 14.00 -10.55 -8.47
CA LYS A 223 13.22 -11.70 -8.93
C LYS A 223 12.63 -11.48 -10.33
N ILE A 224 11.96 -10.35 -10.56
CA ILE A 224 11.41 -10.00 -11.88
C ILE A 224 12.53 -9.94 -12.93
N ALA A 225 13.66 -9.30 -12.61
CA ALA A 225 14.78 -9.19 -13.53
C ALA A 225 15.39 -10.56 -13.85
N GLY A 226 15.54 -11.44 -12.86
CA GLY A 226 16.04 -12.80 -13.06
C GLY A 226 15.09 -13.63 -13.92
N ASN A 227 13.78 -13.63 -13.63
CA ASN A 227 12.79 -14.39 -14.39
C ASN A 227 12.71 -13.92 -15.85
N ARG A 228 12.80 -12.61 -16.09
CA ARG A 228 12.85 -12.06 -17.45
C ARG A 228 14.05 -12.58 -18.24
N LEU A 229 15.24 -12.53 -17.65
CA LEU A 229 16.46 -13.04 -18.30
C LEU A 229 16.39 -14.55 -18.55
N PHE A 230 15.78 -15.31 -17.64
CA PHE A 230 15.57 -16.74 -17.79
C PHE A 230 14.63 -17.06 -18.97
N ASN A 231 13.50 -16.35 -19.07
CA ASN A 231 12.57 -16.53 -20.18
C ASN A 231 13.19 -16.12 -21.52
N ASP A 232 13.91 -15.00 -21.57
CA ASP A 232 14.66 -14.58 -22.76
C ASP A 232 15.66 -15.68 -23.20
N ALA A 233 16.31 -16.37 -22.24
CA ALA A 233 17.22 -17.47 -22.53
C ALA A 233 16.50 -18.69 -23.12
N ASN A 234 15.34 -19.05 -22.56
CA ASN A 234 14.53 -20.17 -23.05
C ASN A 234 14.04 -19.95 -24.49
N ASP A 235 13.63 -18.73 -24.83
CA ASP A 235 13.25 -18.39 -26.21
C ASP A 235 14.44 -18.52 -27.18
N LEU A 236 15.62 -18.05 -26.77
CA LEU A 236 16.86 -18.20 -27.55
C LEU A 236 17.27 -19.66 -27.70
N GLU A 237 17.07 -20.48 -26.66
CA GLU A 237 17.36 -21.91 -26.69
C GLU A 237 16.51 -22.64 -27.73
N GLN A 238 15.21 -22.32 -27.81
CA GLN A 238 14.32 -22.87 -28.83
C GLN A 238 14.72 -22.45 -30.24
N GLU A 239 15.20 -21.21 -30.42
CA GLU A 239 15.72 -20.74 -31.71
C GLU A 239 17.01 -21.48 -32.09
N ALA A 240 17.95 -21.62 -31.13
CA ALA A 240 19.20 -22.34 -31.31
C ALA A 240 18.95 -23.81 -31.70
N PHE A 241 17.98 -24.46 -31.06
CA PHE A 241 17.59 -25.83 -31.37
C PHE A 241 17.08 -25.97 -32.81
N LYS A 242 16.21 -25.07 -33.27
CA LYS A 242 15.72 -25.08 -34.66
C LYS A 242 16.85 -24.90 -35.68
N LEU A 243 17.80 -24.01 -35.39
CA LEU A 243 18.99 -23.81 -36.22
C LEU A 243 19.84 -25.08 -36.27
N PHE A 244 20.03 -25.73 -35.13
CA PHE A 244 20.78 -26.97 -35.01
C PHE A 244 20.15 -28.10 -35.84
N GLU A 245 18.82 -28.30 -35.75
CA GLU A 245 18.10 -29.29 -36.57
C GLU A 245 18.20 -29.02 -38.07
N SER A 246 18.29 -27.76 -38.47
CA SER A 246 18.48 -27.37 -39.87
C SER A 246 19.92 -27.53 -40.37
N GLY A 247 20.86 -27.92 -39.51
CA GLY A 247 22.28 -28.02 -39.81
C GLY A 247 22.95 -26.67 -40.07
N ASN A 248 22.41 -25.59 -39.49
CA ASN A 248 22.94 -24.25 -39.65
C ASN A 248 24.07 -24.00 -38.64
N ASP A 249 25.23 -23.60 -39.15
CA ASP A 249 26.43 -23.33 -38.35
C ASP A 249 26.22 -22.21 -37.30
N LEU A 250 25.20 -21.36 -37.45
CA LEU A 250 24.82 -20.32 -36.47
C LEU A 250 24.23 -20.87 -35.16
N ALA A 251 23.87 -22.16 -35.10
CA ALA A 251 23.26 -22.75 -33.92
C ALA A 251 24.16 -22.65 -32.68
N GLN A 252 25.47 -22.84 -32.86
CA GLN A 252 26.42 -22.81 -31.75
C GLN A 252 26.54 -21.41 -31.13
N ASP A 253 26.63 -20.37 -31.95
CA ASP A 253 26.67 -18.99 -31.48
C ASP A 253 25.40 -18.63 -30.71
N LYS A 254 24.24 -19.15 -31.16
CA LYS A 254 22.97 -18.94 -30.48
C LYS A 254 22.92 -19.64 -29.12
N TYR A 255 23.40 -20.87 -29.01
CA TYR A 255 23.54 -21.55 -27.71
C TYR A 255 24.49 -20.81 -26.75
N LYS A 256 25.58 -20.20 -27.26
CA LYS A 256 26.47 -19.36 -26.44
C LYS A 256 25.74 -18.10 -25.93
N GLU A 257 24.89 -17.48 -26.75
CA GLU A 257 24.04 -16.36 -26.35
C GLU A 257 23.02 -16.77 -25.27
N THR A 258 22.33 -17.89 -25.46
CA THR A 258 21.43 -18.52 -24.47
C THR A 258 22.14 -18.74 -23.13
N LEU A 259 23.35 -19.32 -23.15
CA LEU A 259 24.14 -19.59 -21.95
C LEU A 259 24.48 -18.31 -21.18
N LEU A 260 24.82 -17.23 -21.89
CA LEU A 260 25.11 -15.94 -21.26
C LEU A 260 23.88 -15.41 -20.51
N LYS A 261 22.69 -15.51 -21.12
CA LYS A 261 21.43 -15.06 -20.51
C LYS A 261 21.04 -15.87 -19.29
N TYR A 262 21.14 -17.20 -19.32
CA TYR A 262 20.91 -18.01 -18.13
C TYR A 262 21.89 -17.67 -16.99
N LYS A 263 23.18 -17.41 -17.30
CA LYS A 263 24.16 -16.96 -16.29
C LYS A 263 23.82 -15.60 -15.69
N GLU A 264 23.33 -14.66 -16.50
CA GLU A 264 22.85 -13.37 -16.00
C GLU A 264 21.62 -13.52 -15.10
N ALA A 265 20.67 -14.37 -15.48
CA ALA A 265 19.51 -14.72 -14.66
C ALA A 265 19.94 -15.32 -13.31
N MET A 266 20.84 -16.32 -13.34
CA MET A 266 21.39 -16.94 -12.14
C MET A 266 22.06 -15.93 -11.21
N LYS A 267 22.85 -15.00 -11.76
CA LYS A 267 23.47 -13.91 -10.98
C LYS A 267 22.44 -13.03 -10.28
N LYS A 268 21.28 -12.75 -10.91
CA LYS A 268 20.18 -11.99 -10.27
C LYS A 268 19.55 -12.79 -9.14
N PHE A 269 19.33 -14.08 -9.33
CA PHE A 269 18.79 -14.94 -8.28
C PHE A 269 19.75 -15.08 -7.10
N GLU A 270 21.05 -15.26 -7.33
CA GLU A 270 22.08 -15.26 -6.28
C GLU A 270 22.16 -13.94 -5.52
N GLN A 271 22.01 -12.80 -6.20
CA GLN A 271 21.90 -11.49 -5.55
C GLN A 271 20.68 -11.43 -4.64
N GLY A 272 19.55 -11.99 -5.07
CA GLY A 272 18.35 -12.15 -4.26
C GLY A 272 18.56 -13.05 -3.04
N ALA A 273 19.20 -14.21 -3.23
CA ALA A 273 19.50 -15.17 -2.17
C ALA A 273 20.41 -14.61 -1.06
N LYS A 274 21.28 -13.63 -1.38
CA LYS A 274 22.08 -12.92 -0.37
C LYS A 274 21.22 -12.07 0.58
N ILE A 275 20.05 -11.64 0.13
CA ILE A 275 19.10 -10.85 0.92
C ILE A 275 18.12 -11.77 1.64
N ASP A 276 17.58 -12.78 0.94
CA ASP A 276 16.67 -13.79 1.48
C ASP A 276 16.94 -15.15 0.82
N GLN A 277 17.69 -16.00 1.54
CA GLN A 277 18.28 -17.21 0.97
C GLN A 277 17.23 -18.21 0.48
N GLY A 278 16.15 -18.40 1.23
CA GLY A 278 15.14 -19.43 0.91
C GLY A 278 14.29 -19.10 -0.33
N SER A 279 14.11 -17.82 -0.67
CA SER A 279 13.16 -17.38 -1.70
C SER A 279 13.66 -17.51 -3.14
N PHE A 280 14.94 -17.88 -3.32
CA PHE A 280 15.60 -17.99 -4.63
C PHE A 280 16.20 -19.37 -4.92
N ASP A 281 16.18 -20.30 -3.97
CA ASP A 281 16.83 -21.62 -4.10
C ASP A 281 16.35 -22.40 -5.32
N ASP A 282 15.02 -22.45 -5.54
CA ASP A 282 14.45 -23.15 -6.69
C ASP A 282 14.86 -22.50 -8.03
N SER A 283 14.84 -21.17 -8.11
CA SER A 283 15.25 -20.46 -9.33
C SER A 283 16.74 -20.63 -9.62
N ILE A 284 17.59 -20.64 -8.59
CA ILE A 284 19.02 -20.90 -8.72
C ILE A 284 19.24 -22.33 -9.21
N LYS A 285 18.55 -23.30 -8.61
CA LYS A 285 18.64 -24.70 -8.99
C LYS A 285 18.22 -24.92 -10.45
N ILE A 286 17.05 -24.42 -10.84
CA ILE A 286 16.51 -24.54 -12.20
C ILE A 286 17.47 -23.87 -13.20
N ALA A 287 17.92 -22.63 -12.94
CA ALA A 287 18.89 -21.96 -13.80
C ALA A 287 20.20 -22.74 -13.93
N GLY A 288 20.69 -23.33 -12.83
CA GLY A 288 21.88 -24.18 -12.84
C GLY A 288 21.74 -25.45 -13.69
N GLU A 289 20.57 -26.10 -13.64
CA GLU A 289 20.26 -27.27 -14.48
C GLU A 289 20.27 -26.91 -15.97
N HIS A 290 19.57 -25.84 -16.37
CA HIS A 290 19.57 -25.38 -17.76
C HIS A 290 20.97 -24.94 -18.25
N ILE A 291 21.76 -24.25 -17.42
CA ILE A 291 23.15 -23.91 -17.75
C ILE A 291 23.97 -25.17 -18.01
N SER A 292 23.80 -26.21 -17.19
CA SER A 292 24.49 -27.50 -17.35
C SER A 292 24.13 -28.16 -18.67
N ASP A 293 22.85 -28.20 -19.02
CA ASP A 293 22.37 -28.85 -20.24
C ASP A 293 22.80 -28.11 -21.51
N VAL A 294 22.71 -26.77 -21.54
CA VAL A 294 23.19 -25.96 -22.67
C VAL A 294 24.70 -26.14 -22.88
N ASN A 295 25.50 -26.20 -21.81
CA ASN A 295 26.94 -26.47 -21.93
C ASN A 295 27.21 -27.84 -22.60
N LYS A 296 26.47 -28.89 -22.21
CA LYS A 296 26.63 -30.22 -22.84
C LYS A 296 26.32 -30.17 -24.34
N VAL A 297 25.31 -29.41 -24.75
CA VAL A 297 24.98 -29.25 -26.18
C VAL A 297 26.11 -28.55 -26.92
N ILE A 298 26.67 -27.47 -26.36
CA ILE A 298 27.81 -26.76 -26.95
C ILE A 298 29.02 -27.70 -27.08
N ASP A 299 29.37 -28.44 -26.02
CA ASP A 299 30.49 -29.39 -26.02
C ASP A 299 30.31 -30.48 -27.08
N ASN A 300 29.08 -30.98 -27.26
CA ASN A 300 28.75 -31.97 -28.28
C ASN A 300 28.90 -31.41 -29.70
N ILE A 301 28.50 -30.15 -29.92
CA ILE A 301 28.70 -29.45 -31.21
C ILE A 301 30.20 -29.34 -31.50
N ASP A 302 30.99 -28.87 -30.54
CA ASP A 302 32.45 -28.72 -30.67
C ASP A 302 33.13 -30.06 -31.00
N GLN A 303 32.73 -31.16 -30.34
CA GLN A 303 33.25 -32.49 -30.61
C GLN A 303 32.88 -33.01 -32.02
N ALA A 304 31.65 -32.74 -32.47
CA ALA A 304 31.19 -33.12 -33.79
C ALA A 304 31.93 -32.35 -34.89
N GLU A 305 32.14 -31.05 -34.70
CA GLU A 305 32.92 -30.21 -35.61
C GLU A 305 34.39 -30.64 -35.68
N LEU A 306 35.01 -30.91 -34.52
CA LEU A 306 36.38 -31.43 -34.46
C LEU A 306 36.53 -32.75 -35.22
N SER A 307 35.59 -33.68 -35.02
CA SER A 307 35.58 -34.99 -35.69
C SER A 307 35.43 -34.86 -37.21
N LYS A 308 34.55 -33.95 -37.66
CA LYS A 308 34.36 -33.64 -39.09
C LYS A 308 35.64 -33.05 -39.71
N ASN A 309 36.34 -32.20 -38.98
CA ASN A 309 37.58 -31.57 -39.45
C ASN A 309 38.75 -32.57 -39.50
N ILE A 310 38.92 -33.43 -38.48
CA ILE A 310 39.93 -34.51 -38.49
C ILE A 310 39.66 -35.49 -39.64
N GLY A 311 38.40 -35.85 -39.86
CA GLY A 311 37.99 -36.71 -40.98
C GLY A 311 38.33 -36.11 -42.36
N LYS A 312 38.20 -34.78 -42.53
CA LYS A 312 38.62 -34.10 -43.76
C LYS A 312 40.13 -34.10 -43.96
N VAL A 313 40.90 -33.84 -42.90
CA VAL A 313 42.37 -33.83 -42.96
C VAL A 313 42.92 -35.19 -43.37
N ASN A 314 42.41 -36.29 -42.80
CA ASN A 314 42.85 -37.64 -43.17
C ASN A 314 42.49 -38.03 -44.61
N VAL A 315 41.33 -37.58 -45.14
CA VAL A 315 40.93 -37.86 -46.52
C VAL A 315 41.78 -37.08 -47.53
N ASP A 316 42.22 -35.87 -47.18
CA ASP A 316 43.11 -35.08 -48.03
C ASP A 316 44.56 -35.60 -48.03
N ASP A 317 45.03 -36.18 -46.92
CA ASP A 317 46.34 -36.83 -46.83
C ASP A 317 46.38 -38.18 -47.60
N GLU A 318 45.33 -39.01 -47.52
CA GLU A 318 45.25 -40.25 -48.34
C GLU A 318 45.16 -39.96 -49.86
N LYS A 319 44.56 -38.84 -50.25
CA LYS A 319 44.55 -38.40 -51.66
C LYS A 319 45.89 -37.85 -52.14
N LYS A 320 46.69 -37.24 -51.25
CA LYS A 320 48.06 -36.84 -51.57
C LYS A 320 49.00 -38.03 -51.69
N GLU A 321 48.93 -39.00 -50.79
CA GLU A 321 49.75 -40.23 -50.88
C GLU A 321 49.44 -41.05 -52.14
N LYS A 322 48.18 -41.16 -52.56
CA LYS A 322 47.86 -41.84 -53.84
C LYS A 322 48.40 -41.11 -55.08
N ASN A 323 48.43 -39.77 -55.08
CA ASN A 323 48.98 -38.99 -56.19
C ASN A 323 50.52 -38.95 -56.21
N GLU A 324 51.19 -39.14 -55.07
CA GLU A 324 52.66 -39.30 -55.04
C GLU A 324 53.10 -40.72 -55.41
N VAL A 325 52.36 -41.76 -54.98
CA VAL A 325 52.67 -43.15 -55.36
C VAL A 325 52.40 -43.42 -56.85
N GLU A 326 51.37 -42.81 -57.45
CA GLU A 326 51.15 -42.90 -58.91
C GLU A 326 52.19 -42.11 -59.74
N ASN A 327 52.84 -41.08 -59.18
CA ASN A 327 53.89 -40.35 -59.88
C ASN A 327 55.29 -41.00 -59.80
N VAL A 328 55.57 -41.83 -58.78
CA VAL A 328 56.87 -42.53 -58.67
C VAL A 328 56.91 -43.81 -59.52
N VAL A 329 55.76 -44.45 -59.79
CA VAL A 329 55.70 -45.68 -60.60
C VAL A 329 55.77 -45.40 -62.12
N ASN A 330 55.51 -44.17 -62.58
CA ASN A 330 55.42 -43.84 -64.00
C ASN A 330 56.72 -43.31 -64.67
N THR A 331 57.86 -43.31 -63.98
CA THR A 331 59.15 -42.84 -64.54
C THR A 331 60.18 -43.94 -64.85
N ASN A 332 59.90 -45.22 -64.60
CA ASN A 332 60.87 -46.32 -64.82
C ASN A 332 60.51 -47.30 -65.94
N LEU A 333 59.62 -46.93 -66.88
CA LEU A 333 59.17 -47.83 -67.95
C LEU A 333 59.30 -47.23 -69.36
N PHE A 334 60.32 -46.41 -69.62
CA PHE A 334 60.75 -46.10 -70.98
C PHE A 334 62.25 -45.75 -71.02
N GLN A 335 63.10 -46.78 -71.11
CA GLN A 335 64.41 -46.63 -71.76
C GLN A 335 64.86 -47.96 -72.39
N GLN A 336 64.72 -47.99 -73.72
CA GLN A 336 65.61 -48.62 -74.70
C GLN A 336 65.59 -50.16 -74.87
N VAL A 337 64.70 -50.59 -75.75
CA VAL A 337 65.03 -51.59 -76.79
C VAL A 337 65.04 -50.83 -78.11
N ASP A 338 66.21 -50.70 -78.75
CA ASP A 338 66.36 -50.69 -80.21
C ASP A 338 67.84 -50.76 -80.58
N GLY A 339 68.21 -51.75 -81.40
CA GLY A 339 69.53 -51.81 -82.03
C GLY A 339 70.06 -53.21 -82.40
N VAL A 340 69.43 -53.90 -83.36
CA VAL A 340 70.11 -54.92 -84.19
C VAL A 340 69.77 -54.63 -85.66
N TYR A 341 70.77 -54.26 -86.47
CA TYR A 341 71.16 -54.91 -87.74
C TYR A 341 72.11 -54.03 -88.57
N ASN A 342 73.19 -54.70 -89.04
CA ASN A 342 74.23 -54.36 -90.02
C ASN A 342 75.39 -53.45 -89.61
#